data_AF-A0A7J6QPA3-F1
#
_entry.id   AF-A0A7J6QPA3-F1
#
_cell.length_a   1.000
_cell.length_b   1.000
_cell.length_c   1.000
_cell.angle_alpha   90.00
_cell.angle_beta   90.00
_cell.angle_gamma   90.00
#
_symmetry.space_group_name_H-M   'P 1'
#
loop_
_entity.id
_entity.type
_entity.pdbx_description
1 polymer ?
#
loop_
_entity_poly.entity_id
_entity_poly.type
_entity_poly.pdbx_seq_one_letter_code
_entity_poly.pdbx_strand_id
1 'polypeptide(L)'
;SYNRPYFKNIQDVGGYTRAALEHGQWYQYDDCPRARLFREWQGMVNDTESMMRIMTSNHWKTDPLSENCPKNAIAGRYDLPYQPRSDSDYQACGPVKAYGAIDCKVTSSSLLEEDSRVLM
;
A
#
# COMPACT_ATOMS: atom_id res chain seq x y z
N SER A 1 4.21 -6.68 0.57
CA SER A 1 3.14 -6.98 1.54
C SER A 1 2.25 -5.76 1.69
N TYR A 2 0.93 -5.95 1.79
CA TYR A 2 -0.05 -4.84 1.76
C TYR A 2 -1.42 -5.23 2.37
N ASN A 3 -1.40 -5.93 3.51
CA ASN A 3 -2.60 -6.37 4.24
C ASN A 3 -3.54 -7.29 3.44
N ARG A 4 -3.02 -8.03 2.46
CA ARG A 4 -3.74 -9.11 1.78
C ARG A 4 -2.98 -10.41 1.97
N PRO A 5 -3.65 -11.52 2.33
CA PRO A 5 -2.98 -12.79 2.50
C PRO A 5 -2.50 -13.33 1.15
N TYR A 6 -1.24 -13.74 1.09
CA TYR A 6 -0.65 -14.32 -0.12
C TYR A 6 -1.17 -15.73 -0.40
N PHE A 7 -1.17 -16.59 0.62
CA PHE A 7 -1.56 -17.99 0.45
C PHE A 7 -3.07 -18.14 0.27
N LYS A 8 -3.49 -18.88 -0.77
CA LYS A 8 -4.90 -19.04 -1.14
C LYS A 8 -5.75 -19.66 -0.02
N ASN A 9 -5.24 -20.67 0.68
CA ASN A 9 -5.95 -21.26 1.82
C ASN A 9 -6.25 -20.24 2.93
N ILE A 10 -5.36 -19.29 3.19
CA ILE A 10 -5.57 -18.21 4.16
C ILE A 10 -6.55 -17.17 3.61
N GLN A 11 -6.53 -16.89 2.30
CA GLN A 11 -7.55 -16.04 1.66
C GLN A 11 -8.95 -16.65 1.81
N ASP A 12 -9.09 -17.96 1.61
CA ASP A 12 -10.37 -18.67 1.73
C ASP A 12 -10.89 -18.68 3.16
N VAL A 13 -10.08 -19.17 4.11
CA VAL A 13 -10.47 -19.25 5.52
C VAL A 13 -10.68 -17.85 6.14
N GLY A 14 -9.92 -16.86 5.69
CA GLY A 14 -10.06 -15.47 6.12
C GLY A 14 -11.22 -14.70 5.44
N GLY A 15 -11.97 -15.34 4.53
CA GLY A 15 -13.11 -14.74 3.85
C GLY A 15 -12.78 -13.73 2.74
N TYR A 16 -11.50 -13.58 2.35
CA TYR A 16 -11.07 -12.66 1.30
C TYR A 16 -11.58 -13.08 -0.08
N THR A 17 -11.63 -14.38 -0.36
CA THR A 17 -12.17 -14.87 -1.64
C THR A 17 -13.64 -14.50 -1.80
N ARG A 18 -14.46 -14.66 -0.74
CA ARG A 18 -15.86 -14.22 -0.75
C ARG A 18 -15.98 -12.70 -0.88
N ALA A 19 -15.22 -11.95 -0.08
CA ALA A 19 -15.25 -10.49 -0.13
C ALA A 19 -14.79 -9.92 -1.48
N ALA A 20 -13.87 -10.58 -2.19
CA ALA A 20 -13.47 -10.20 -3.55
C ALA A 20 -14.59 -10.40 -4.57
N LEU A 21 -15.43 -11.43 -4.41
CA LEU A 21 -16.62 -11.63 -5.25
C LEU A 21 -17.70 -10.59 -4.96
N GLU A 22 -17.88 -10.20 -3.70
CA GLU A 22 -18.93 -9.26 -3.27
C GLU A 22 -18.55 -7.78 -3.43
N HIS A 23 -17.27 -7.44 -3.26
CA HIS A 23 -16.78 -6.06 -3.14
C HIS A 23 -15.60 -5.74 -4.08
N GLY A 24 -15.22 -6.68 -4.95
CA GLY A 24 -14.29 -6.44 -6.04
C GLY A 24 -12.80 -6.37 -5.66
N GLN A 25 -12.05 -5.65 -6.49
CA GLN A 25 -10.58 -5.66 -6.57
C GLN A 25 -9.87 -5.38 -5.23
N TRP A 26 -10.49 -4.64 -4.31
CA TRP A 26 -9.80 -4.25 -3.07
C TRP A 26 -9.48 -5.43 -2.15
N TYR A 27 -10.25 -6.51 -2.23
CA TYR A 27 -10.03 -7.73 -1.44
C TYR A 27 -9.15 -8.75 -2.16
N GLN A 28 -8.90 -8.55 -3.45
CA GLN A 28 -7.99 -9.40 -4.22
C GLN A 28 -6.54 -9.10 -3.82
N TYR A 29 -5.74 -10.16 -3.72
CA TYR A 29 -4.32 -10.02 -3.41
C TYR A 29 -3.59 -9.26 -4.53
N ASP A 30 -3.78 -9.67 -5.78
CA ASP A 30 -2.99 -9.17 -6.90
C ASP A 30 -3.48 -7.85 -7.53
N ASP A 31 -4.69 -7.41 -7.19
CA ASP A 31 -5.39 -6.31 -7.88
C ASP A 31 -5.82 -5.16 -6.96
N CYS A 32 -5.56 -5.25 -5.65
CA CYS A 32 -5.79 -4.10 -4.78
C CYS A 32 -4.84 -2.93 -5.12
N PRO A 33 -5.18 -1.67 -4.81
CA PRO A 33 -4.40 -0.50 -5.25
C PRO A 33 -2.92 -0.57 -4.88
N ARG A 34 -2.59 -1.01 -3.66
CA ARG A 34 -1.19 -1.17 -3.23
C ARG A 34 -0.46 -2.28 -3.98
N ALA A 35 -1.14 -3.37 -4.35
CA ALA A 35 -0.53 -4.42 -5.18
C ALA A 35 -0.16 -3.88 -6.56
N ARG A 36 -1.05 -3.09 -7.17
CA ARG A 36 -0.82 -2.42 -8.46
C ARG A 36 0.34 -1.41 -8.36
N LEU A 37 0.34 -0.55 -7.34
CA LEU A 37 1.43 0.41 -7.11
C LEU A 37 2.79 -0.27 -6.91
N PHE A 38 2.87 -1.32 -6.08
CA PHE A 38 4.11 -2.06 -5.92
C PHE A 38 4.55 -2.74 -7.22
N ARG A 39 3.62 -3.27 -8.02
CA ARG A 39 3.92 -3.90 -9.31
C ARG A 39 4.59 -2.91 -10.26
N GLU A 40 4.09 -1.68 -10.32
CA GLU A 40 4.67 -0.61 -11.15
C GLU A 40 6.01 -0.09 -10.58
N TRP A 41 6.09 0.13 -9.27
CA TRP A 41 7.17 0.94 -8.70
C TRP A 41 8.35 0.16 -8.16
N GLN A 42 8.21 -1.14 -7.88
CA GLN A 42 9.28 -1.92 -7.26
C GLN A 42 10.58 -1.90 -8.08
N GLY A 43 10.50 -1.84 -9.41
CA GLY A 43 11.67 -1.80 -10.29
C GLY A 43 12.44 -0.48 -10.26
N MET A 44 11.91 0.56 -9.59
CA MET A 44 12.59 1.85 -9.42
C MET A 44 13.48 1.88 -8.16
N VAL A 45 13.43 0.86 -7.31
CA VAL A 45 14.21 0.80 -6.07
C VAL A 45 15.60 0.24 -6.34
N ASN A 46 16.61 1.09 -6.19
CA ASN A 46 18.01 0.74 -6.47
C ASN A 46 18.92 0.88 -5.23
N ASP A 47 18.42 1.51 -4.18
CA ASP A 47 19.15 1.82 -2.94
C ASP A 47 18.16 2.06 -1.78
N THR A 48 18.68 2.32 -0.58
CA THR A 48 17.86 2.57 0.61
C THR A 48 17.07 3.87 0.52
N GLU A 49 17.57 4.89 -0.18
CA GLU A 49 16.89 6.18 -0.37
C GLU A 49 15.66 6.03 -1.28
N SER A 50 15.82 5.39 -2.43
CA SER A 50 14.73 5.06 -3.35
C SER A 50 13.70 4.11 -2.72
N MET A 51 14.14 3.16 -1.89
CA MET A 51 13.22 2.35 -1.07
C MET A 51 12.40 3.23 -0.12
N MET A 52 13.05 4.11 0.65
CA MET A 52 12.36 5.01 1.57
C MET A 52 11.39 5.94 0.82
N ARG A 53 11.78 6.42 -0.36
CA ARG A 53 10.95 7.26 -1.22
C ARG A 53 9.67 6.56 -1.64
N ILE A 54 9.73 5.32 -2.14
CA ILE A 54 8.50 4.61 -2.51
C ILE A 54 7.65 4.24 -1.30
N MET A 55 8.28 3.92 -0.17
CA MET A 55 7.56 3.49 1.04
C MET A 55 6.84 4.64 1.74
N THR A 56 7.27 5.88 1.51
CA THR A 56 6.66 7.11 2.06
C THR A 56 5.81 7.88 1.05
N SER A 57 5.65 7.36 -0.17
CA SER A 57 4.98 8.08 -1.25
C SER A 57 3.45 8.01 -1.17
N ASN A 58 2.84 9.14 -1.53
CA ASN A 58 1.41 9.26 -1.73
C ASN A 58 1.13 10.32 -2.81
N HIS A 59 0.91 9.86 -4.03
CA HIS A 59 0.66 10.69 -5.20
C HIS A 59 -0.81 10.68 -5.64
N TRP A 60 -1.74 10.54 -4.69
CA TRP A 60 -3.13 10.21 -4.96
C TRP A 60 -3.90 11.14 -5.91
N LYS A 61 -3.46 12.39 -6.04
CA LYS A 61 -4.07 13.39 -6.95
C LYS A 61 -3.66 13.19 -8.40
N THR A 62 -2.50 12.61 -8.65
CA THR A 62 -1.89 12.51 -9.99
C THR A 62 -1.75 11.08 -10.46
N ASP A 63 -1.71 10.13 -9.53
CA ASP A 63 -1.58 8.70 -9.84
C ASP A 63 -2.96 8.09 -10.16
N PRO A 64 -3.17 7.60 -11.39
CA PRO A 64 -4.45 6.99 -11.77
C PRO A 64 -4.79 5.74 -10.94
N LEU A 65 -3.79 5.00 -10.44
CA LEU A 65 -3.98 3.80 -9.61
C LEU A 65 -4.50 4.14 -8.21
N SER A 66 -4.37 5.41 -7.79
CA SER A 66 -4.93 5.87 -6.52
C SER A 66 -6.42 6.20 -6.61
N GLU A 67 -7.01 6.25 -7.82
CA GLU A 67 -8.46 6.44 -8.03
C GLU A 67 -9.03 7.68 -7.30
N ASN A 68 -8.25 8.78 -7.25
CA ASN A 68 -8.59 10.00 -6.51
C ASN A 68 -8.85 9.78 -5.01
N CYS A 69 -8.25 8.74 -4.42
CA CYS A 69 -8.39 8.37 -3.02
C CYS A 69 -7.04 8.46 -2.29
N PRO A 70 -6.88 9.35 -1.28
CA PRO A 70 -5.62 9.49 -0.54
C PRO A 70 -5.22 8.26 0.28
N LYS A 71 -6.11 7.27 0.40
CA LYS A 71 -5.88 6.00 1.12
C LYS A 71 -5.36 4.89 0.21
N ASN A 72 -5.55 5.04 -1.11
CA ASN A 72 -5.07 4.11 -2.13
C ASN A 72 -3.64 4.45 -2.55
N ALA A 73 -2.73 4.54 -1.58
CA ALA A 73 -1.31 4.80 -1.78
C ALA A 73 -0.48 3.84 -0.92
N ILE A 74 0.84 3.78 -1.16
CA ILE A 74 1.74 3.03 -0.27
C ILE A 74 1.71 3.65 1.13
N ALA A 75 1.96 4.97 1.22
CA ALA A 75 1.80 5.74 2.45
C ALA A 75 0.40 6.40 2.52
N GLY A 76 -0.63 5.60 2.75
CA GLY A 76 -2.02 6.07 2.80
C GLY A 76 -2.25 7.19 3.82
N ARG A 77 -3.06 8.20 3.45
CA ARG A 77 -3.43 9.36 4.27
C ARG A 77 -4.95 9.43 4.42
N TYR A 78 -5.47 9.01 5.57
CA TYR A 78 -6.93 8.95 5.78
C TYR A 78 -7.50 10.27 6.29
N ASP A 79 -6.64 11.18 6.73
CA ASP A 79 -6.98 12.50 7.25
C ASP A 79 -7.24 13.52 6.13
N LEU A 80 -6.74 13.26 4.93
CA LEU A 80 -6.89 14.19 3.80
C LEU A 80 -8.32 14.17 3.25
N PRO A 81 -8.92 15.35 2.98
CA PRO A 81 -10.19 15.42 2.29
C PRO A 81 -10.02 14.98 0.82
N TYR A 82 -11.04 14.34 0.29
CA TYR A 82 -11.11 13.90 -1.10
C TYR A 82 -12.53 14.05 -1.63
N GLN A 83 -12.67 14.12 -2.95
CA GLN A 83 -13.98 14.09 -3.62
C GLN A 83 -14.20 12.69 -4.19
N PRO A 84 -15.25 11.96 -3.75
CA PRO A 84 -15.57 10.66 -4.34
C PRO A 84 -15.77 10.79 -5.84
N ARG A 85 -15.23 9.82 -6.60
CA ARG A 85 -15.53 9.68 -8.01
C ARG A 85 -16.97 9.18 -8.17
N SER A 86 -17.72 9.75 -9.11
CA SER A 86 -19.09 9.34 -9.42
C SER A 86 -19.16 8.12 -10.35
N ASP A 87 -18.05 7.76 -10.99
CA ASP A 87 -17.93 6.74 -12.04
C ASP A 87 -17.30 5.43 -11.56
N SER A 88 -16.97 5.32 -10.27
CA SER A 88 -16.44 4.08 -9.71
C SER A 88 -17.56 3.29 -9.04
N ASP A 89 -17.74 2.02 -9.44
CA ASP A 89 -18.51 0.99 -8.70
C ASP A 89 -17.98 0.78 -7.25
N TYR A 90 -16.86 1.43 -6.95
CA TYR A 90 -16.09 1.36 -5.75
C TYR A 90 -16.78 2.08 -4.58
N GLN A 91 -16.96 1.34 -3.48
CA GLN A 91 -17.35 1.90 -2.20
C GLN A 91 -16.33 2.97 -1.81
N ALA A 92 -16.78 4.23 -1.88
CA ALA A 92 -15.97 5.43 -1.74
C ALA A 92 -14.84 5.25 -0.73
N CYS A 93 -13.64 5.76 -1.06
CA CYS A 93 -12.40 5.81 -0.27
C CYS A 93 -12.60 5.82 1.28
N GLY A 94 -13.72 6.33 1.77
CA GLY A 94 -14.31 6.04 3.07
C GLY A 94 -14.29 7.31 3.90
N PRO A 95 -14.77 7.31 5.15
CA PRO A 95 -14.74 8.51 5.97
C PRO A 95 -13.30 8.99 6.21
N VAL A 96 -13.13 10.31 6.33
CA VAL A 96 -11.89 10.92 6.81
C VAL A 96 -11.67 10.49 8.26
N LYS A 97 -10.45 10.09 8.61
CA LYS A 97 -10.07 9.69 9.98
C LYS A 97 -8.59 9.93 10.25
N ALA A 98 -8.25 10.12 11.53
CA ALA A 98 -6.87 10.21 12.00
C ALA A 98 -6.17 8.84 11.93
N TYR A 99 -5.80 8.44 10.72
CA TYR A 99 -5.16 7.16 10.41
C TYR A 99 -4.30 7.28 9.15
N GLY A 100 -3.28 6.44 9.01
CA GLY A 100 -2.42 6.45 7.84
C GLY A 100 -1.03 5.91 8.16
N ALA A 101 -0.13 6.05 7.19
CA ALA A 101 1.28 5.78 7.42
C ALA A 101 1.88 6.85 8.34
N ILE A 102 2.68 6.43 9.33
CA ILE A 102 3.32 7.31 10.31
C ILE A 102 4.84 7.18 10.34
N ASP A 103 5.40 6.11 9.76
CA ASP A 103 6.84 5.89 9.70
C ASP A 103 7.22 5.06 8.47
N CYS A 104 8.53 4.98 8.23
CA CYS A 104 9.16 4.02 7.33
C CYS A 104 10.51 3.63 7.95
N LYS A 105 10.82 2.33 7.96
CA LYS A 105 12.11 1.80 8.42
C LYS A 105 12.68 0.96 7.30
N VAL A 106 13.92 1.27 6.91
CA VAL A 106 14.64 0.59 5.83
C VAL A 106 15.99 0.17 6.36
N THR A 107 16.43 -1.03 5.99
CA THR A 107 17.76 -1.54 6.30
C THR A 107 18.38 -2.18 5.05
N SER A 108 19.68 -2.40 5.09
CA SER A 108 20.45 -3.13 4.08
C SER A 108 21.45 -4.04 4.80
N SER A 109 22.08 -4.96 4.06
CA SER A 109 23.15 -5.79 4.64
C SER A 109 24.27 -4.93 5.25
N SER A 110 24.67 -3.84 4.57
CA SER A 110 25.71 -2.94 5.06
C SER A 110 25.33 -2.22 6.36
N LEU A 111 24.08 -1.74 6.48
CA LEU A 111 23.60 -1.09 7.70
C LEU A 111 23.57 -2.06 8.90
N LEU A 112 23.23 -3.34 8.66
CA LEU A 112 23.25 -4.37 9.70
C LEU A 112 24.69 -4.70 10.13
N GLU A 113 25.62 -4.77 9.18
CA GLU A 113 27.03 -5.02 9.49
C GLU A 113 27.64 -3.86 10.30
N GLU A 114 27.35 -2.61 9.96
CA GLU A 114 27.81 -1.44 10.71
C GLU A 114 27.31 -1.47 12.17
N ASP A 115 26.02 -1.76 12.39
CA ASP A 115 25.45 -1.88 13.73
C ASP A 115 26.13 -3.00 14.55
N SER A 116 26.39 -4.14 13.92
CA SER A 116 27.07 -5.27 14.57
C SER A 116 28.51 -4.95 15.00
N ARG A 117 29.19 -4.01 14.32
CA ARG A 117 30.54 -3.56 14.67
C ARG A 117 30.56 -2.53 15.79
N VAL A 118 29.44 -1.86 16.07
CA VAL A 118 29.30 -0.93 17.20
C VAL A 118 29.03 -1.68 18.51
N LEU A 119 28.52 -2.91 18.41
CA LEU A 119 28.20 -3.78 19.56
C LEU A 119 29.33 -4.76 19.93
N MET A 120 30.46 -4.75 19.22
CA MET A 120 31.69 -5.49 19.56
C MET A 120 32.78 -4.54 20.08
#